data_AF-A0A849Q341-F1
#
_entry.id   AF-A0A849Q341-F1
#
_cell.length_a   1.000
_cell.length_b   1.000
_cell.length_c   1.000
_cell.angle_alpha   90.00
_cell.angle_beta   90.00
_cell.angle_gamma   90.00
#
_symmetry.space_group_name_H-M   'P 1'
#
loop_
_entity.id
_entity.type
_entity.pdbx_description
1 polymer ?
#
loop_
_entity_poly.entity_id
_entity_poly.type
_entity_poly.pdbx_seq_one_letter_code
_entity_poly.pdbx_strand_id
1 'polypeptide(L)' 'MGTTVEVMIEDFKFTPKEIRISVGDTIKWTNLDSEPHTATDNNDNFDSGTLAKGESFSMTF' A
#
# COMPACT_ATOMS: atom_id res chain seq x y z
N MET A 1 13.89 -10.20 -11.52
CA MET A 1 12.44 -9.92 -11.46
C MET A 1 12.17 -9.50 -10.03
N GLY A 2 11.56 -8.33 -9.82
CA GLY A 2 11.21 -7.90 -8.47
C GLY A 2 10.13 -8.79 -7.86
N THR A 3 10.00 -8.72 -6.55
CA THR A 3 8.98 -9.41 -5.77
C THR A 3 7.85 -8.46 -5.40
N THR A 4 6.70 -9.02 -5.03
CA THR A 4 5.58 -8.23 -4.50
C THR A 4 5.56 -8.33 -2.98
N VAL A 5 5.58 -7.18 -2.31
CA VAL A 5 5.40 -7.06 -0.85
C VAL A 5 3.98 -6.56 -0.58
N GLU A 6 3.25 -7.29 0.24
CA GLU A 6 1.86 -6.95 0.61
C GLU A 6 1.86 -6.08 1.88
N VAL A 7 1.05 -5.02 1.85
CA VAL A 7 0.77 -4.14 3.00
C VAL A 7 -0.75 -4.06 3.18
N MET A 8 -1.24 -4.51 4.32
CA MET A 8 -2.65 -4.46 4.65
C MET A 8 -2.95 -3.15 5.37
N ILE A 9 -4.12 -2.55 5.09
CA ILE A 9 -4.69 -1.46 5.88
C ILE A 9 -5.79 -2.09 6.73
N GLU A 10 -5.50 -2.26 8.02
CA GLU A 10 -6.41 -2.87 8.99
C GLU A 10 -6.24 -2.19 10.35
N ASP A 11 -7.31 -2.11 11.15
CA ASP A 11 -7.31 -1.45 12.45
C ASP A 11 -6.75 -0.01 12.39
N PHE A 12 -7.04 0.72 11.30
CA PHE A 12 -6.55 2.06 11.01
C PHE A 12 -5.02 2.17 10.92
N LYS A 13 -4.34 1.08 10.51
CA LYS A 13 -2.87 1.00 10.42
C LYS A 13 -2.43 0.25 9.17
N PHE A 14 -1.20 0.54 8.75
CA PHE A 14 -0.49 -0.27 7.78
C PHE A 14 0.22 -1.44 8.46
N THR A 15 0.00 -2.66 7.96
CA THR A 15 0.61 -3.90 8.45
C THR A 15 1.33 -4.62 7.29
N PRO A 16 2.65 -4.86 7.39
CA PRO A 16 3.55 -4.42 8.46
C PRO A 16 3.80 -2.90 8.43
N LYS A 17 4.17 -2.33 9.58
CA LYS A 17 4.46 -0.89 9.73
C LYS A 17 5.69 -0.43 8.95
N GLU A 18 6.67 -1.31 8.78
CA GLU A 18 7.92 -1.04 8.07
C GLU A 18 8.25 -2.24 7.18
N ILE A 19 8.65 -1.94 5.94
CA ILE A 19 9.15 -2.92 4.98
C ILE A 19 10.48 -2.45 4.40
N ARG A 20 11.27 -3.42 3.93
CA ARG A 20 12.48 -3.16 3.14
C ARG A 20 12.26 -3.82 1.79
N ILE A 21 12.43 -3.06 0.72
CA ILE A 21 12.30 -3.51 -0.67
C ILE A 21 13.59 -3.24 -1.43
N SER A 22 13.77 -3.95 -2.54
CA SER A 22 14.83 -3.70 -3.51
C SER A 22 14.30 -2.90 -4.69
N VAL A 23 15.19 -2.23 -5.42
CA VAL A 23 14.83 -1.61 -6.69
C VAL A 23 14.26 -2.68 -7.64
N GLY A 24 13.10 -2.38 -8.21
CA GLY A 24 12.30 -3.25 -9.07
C GLY A 24 11.19 -4.02 -8.37
N ASP A 25 11.11 -3.98 -7.02
CA ASP A 25 10.01 -4.61 -6.27
C ASP A 25 8.71 -3.80 -6.36
N THR A 26 7.58 -4.47 -6.19
CA THR A 26 6.25 -3.86 -6.13
C THR A 26 5.72 -3.93 -4.71
N ILE A 27 5.18 -2.82 -4.20
CA ILE A 27 4.35 -2.84 -3.00
C ILE A 27 2.89 -2.87 -3.44
N LYS A 28 2.09 -3.75 -2.82
CA LYS A 28 0.63 -3.78 -2.96
C LYS A 28 -0.03 -3.45 -1.63
N TRP A 29 -0.78 -2.36 -1.60
CA TRP A 29 -1.62 -1.99 -0.47
C TRP A 29 -3.03 -2.53 -0.68
N THR A 30 -3.63 -3.12 0.35
CA THR A 30 -5.03 -3.58 0.33
C THR A 30 -5.77 -3.04 1.54
N ASN A 31 -6.91 -2.38 1.33
CA ASN A 31 -7.75 -1.95 2.43
C ASN A 31 -8.64 -3.09 2.93
N LEU A 32 -8.51 -3.48 4.20
CA LEU A 32 -9.36 -4.50 4.84
C LEU A 32 -10.38 -3.88 5.81
N ASP A 33 -10.19 -2.62 6.20
CA ASP A 33 -11.13 -1.84 7.01
C ASP A 33 -12.41 -1.52 6.21
N SER A 34 -13.50 -1.23 6.93
CA SER A 34 -14.74 -0.74 6.32
C SER A 34 -14.63 0.70 5.84
N GLU A 35 -13.77 1.46 6.49
CA GLU A 35 -13.52 2.86 6.26
C GLU A 35 -12.65 3.04 5.01
N PRO A 36 -12.94 4.06 4.18
CA PRO A 36 -12.07 4.37 3.05
C PRO A 36 -10.70 4.88 3.51
N HIS A 37 -9.64 4.42 2.85
CA HIS A 37 -8.26 4.81 3.13
C HIS A 37 -7.50 5.16 1.85
N THR A 38 -6.31 5.72 2.00
CA THR A 38 -5.35 5.95 0.90
C THR A 38 -3.97 5.45 1.32
N ALA A 39 -3.13 5.13 0.34
CA ALA A 39 -1.68 5.02 0.47
C ALA A 39 -1.07 6.16 -0.37
N THR A 40 -0.50 7.16 0.31
CA THR A 40 -0.03 8.39 -0.31
C THR A 40 1.38 8.71 0.22
N ASP A 41 2.31 9.01 -0.69
CA ASP A 41 3.65 9.45 -0.31
C ASP A 41 3.64 10.91 0.17
N ASN A 42 4.49 11.23 1.15
CA ASN A 42 4.57 12.58 1.70
C ASN A 42 5.24 13.60 0.77
N ASN A 43 5.97 13.14 -0.26
CA ASN A 43 6.63 13.99 -1.23
C ASN A 43 5.94 13.97 -2.61
N ASP A 44 4.65 13.59 -2.64
CA ASP A 44 3.81 13.55 -3.84
C ASP A 44 4.35 12.63 -4.96
N ASN A 45 5.18 11.63 -4.63
CA ASN A 45 5.67 10.68 -5.64
C ASN A 45 4.59 9.70 -6.13
N PHE A 46 3.62 9.36 -5.27
CA PHE A 46 2.45 8.57 -5.63
C PHE A 46 1.27 8.84 -4.70
N ASP A 47 0.07 8.58 -5.21
CA ASP A 47 -1.18 8.53 -4.46
C ASP A 47 -2.03 7.38 -5.01
N SER A 48 -2.50 6.48 -4.16
CA SER A 48 -3.41 5.40 -4.55
C SER A 48 -4.80 5.91 -4.95
N GLY A 49 -5.15 7.14 -4.55
CA GLY A 49 -6.54 7.55 -4.44
C GLY A 49 -7.27 6.78 -3.33
N THR A 50 -8.59 6.99 -3.22
CA THR A 50 -9.41 6.28 -2.24
C THR A 50 -9.52 4.80 -2.55
N LEU A 51 -9.20 3.98 -1.56
CA LEU A 51 -9.40 2.53 -1.53
C LEU A 51 -10.59 2.22 -0.62
N ALA A 52 -11.68 1.72 -1.19
CA ALA A 52 -12.77 1.13 -0.44
C ALA A 52 -12.35 -0.25 0.12
N LYS A 53 -13.18 -0.83 0.99
CA LYS A 53 -12.94 -2.17 1.55
C LYS A 53 -12.73 -3.21 0.44
N GLY A 54 -11.60 -3.92 0.52
CA GLY A 54 -11.17 -4.96 -0.42
C GLY A 54 -10.43 -4.43 -1.65
N GLU A 55 -10.40 -3.11 -1.87
CA GLU A 55 -9.65 -2.54 -2.99
C GLU A 55 -8.15 -2.51 -2.71
N SER A 56 -7.38 -2.49 -3.79
CA SER A 56 -5.93 -2.52 -3.72
C SER A 56 -5.28 -1.56 -4.71
N PHE A 57 -4.10 -1.09 -4.36
CA PHE A 57 -3.23 -0.29 -5.21
C PHE A 57 -1.82 -0.89 -5.21
N SER A 58 -1.13 -0.84 -6.35
CA SER A 58 0.23 -1.35 -6.48
C SER A 58 1.15 -0.31 -7.09
N MET A 59 2.36 -0.18 -6.52
CA MET A 59 3.42 0.68 -7.03
C MET A 59 4.76 -0.07 -7.08
N THR A 60 5.48 0.05 -8.19
CA THR A 60 6.82 -0.51 -8.35
C THR A 60 7.86 0.58 -8.11
N PHE A 61 8.92 0.25 -7.36
CA PHE A 61 9.99 1.16 -6.94
C PHE A 61 11.31 0.85 -7.63
#